data_AF-A0A7X0JI84-F1
#
_entry.id   AF-A0A7X0JI84-F1
#
_cell.length_a   1.000
_cell.length_b   1.000
_cell.length_c   1.000
_cell.angle_alpha   90.00
_cell.angle_beta   90.00
_cell.angle_gamma   90.00
#
_symmetry.space_group_name_H-M   'P 1'
#
loop_
_entity.id
_entity.type
_entity.pdbx_description
1 polymer ?
#
loop_
_entity_poly.entity_id
_entity_poly.type
_entity_poly.pdbx_seq_one_letter_code
_entity_poly.pdbx_strand_id
1 'polypeptide(L)' 'MRIGSSFTILVKLPRPFETHKTNTKSEKAAFIQAAFAGFSALLGDLHEESYIYVQDVRAASYGYGGRTQEWRYQRAS' A
#
# COMPACT_ATOMS: atom_id res chain seq x y z
N MET A 1 19.98 -4.64 -23.15
CA MET A 1 19.50 -3.24 -23.03
C MET A 1 18.12 -3.30 -22.40
N ARG A 2 18.02 -3.15 -21.07
CA ARG A 2 16.75 -3.11 -20.33
C ARG A 2 16.20 -1.69 -20.44
N ILE A 3 15.21 -1.49 -21.29
CA ILE A 3 14.48 -0.21 -21.35
C ILE A 3 13.36 -0.32 -20.31
N GLY A 4 13.72 -0.26 -19.02
CA GLY A 4 12.77 -0.42 -17.93
C GLY A 4 12.67 0.88 -17.14
N SER A 5 11.66 1.69 -17.42
CA SER A 5 11.36 2.90 -16.64
C SER A 5 11.12 2.51 -15.18
N SER A 6 11.82 3.15 -14.24
CA SER A 6 11.53 3.01 -12.82
C SER A 6 10.17 3.65 -12.51
N PHE A 7 9.40 3.01 -11.63
CA PHE A 7 8.08 3.47 -11.22
C PHE A 7 7.96 3.40 -9.69
N THR A 8 7.08 4.24 -9.13
CA THR A 8 6.84 4.29 -7.68
C THR A 8 5.37 4.04 -7.42
N ILE A 9 5.08 3.09 -6.54
CA ILE A 9 3.70 2.79 -6.13
C ILE A 9 3.53 3.13 -4.67
N LEU A 10 2.58 4.04 -4.42
CA LEU A 10 2.19 4.48 -3.10
C LEU A 10 0.97 3.70 -2.65
N VAL A 11 1.18 2.78 -1.70
CA VAL A 11 0.09 2.02 -1.08
C VAL A 11 -0.20 2.61 0.30
N LYS A 12 -1.40 3.16 0.46
CA LYS A 12 -1.91 3.66 1.73
C LYS A 12 -2.88 2.64 2.30
N LEU A 13 -2.49 2.01 3.40
CA LEU A 13 -3.33 1.03 4.09
C LEU A 13 -4.10 1.74 5.22
N PRO A 14 -5.42 1.96 5.06
CA PRO A 14 -6.25 2.43 6.18
C PRO A 14 -6.28 1.37 7.27
N ARG A 15 -6.03 1.78 8.53
CA ARG A 15 -6.07 0.86 9.67
C ARG A 15 -7.26 1.10 10.59
N PRO A 16 -7.87 0.04 11.16
CA PRO A 16 -8.91 0.17 12.18
C PRO A 16 -8.39 0.89 13.44
N PHE A 17 -9.33 1.49 14.18
CA PHE A 17 -9.10 2.41 15.30
C PHE A 17 -8.31 1.79 16.47
N GLU A 18 -8.44 0.49 16.70
CA GLU A 18 -7.79 -0.20 17.82
C GLU A 18 -6.95 -1.38 17.35
N THR A 19 -5.69 -1.13 17.06
CA THR A 19 -4.58 -2.07 17.28
C THR A 19 -3.30 -1.35 16.91
N HIS A 20 -2.51 -1.02 17.91
CA HIS A 20 -1.10 -0.75 17.68
C HIS A 20 -0.51 -1.99 16.99
N LYS A 21 -0.19 -1.87 15.69
CA LYS A 21 0.62 -2.82 14.90
C LYS A 21 -0.10 -4.06 14.35
N THR A 22 -1.27 -3.92 13.71
CA THR A 22 -1.88 -5.06 12.98
C THR A 22 -1.14 -5.47 11.71
N ASN A 23 -0.36 -4.58 11.07
CA ASN A 23 0.58 -5.01 10.03
C ASN A 23 1.97 -5.12 10.63
N THR A 24 2.37 -6.35 10.91
CA THR A 24 3.72 -6.72 11.32
C THR A 24 4.74 -6.31 10.24
N LYS A 25 6.02 -6.22 10.63
CA LYS A 25 7.11 -5.99 9.66
C LYS A 25 7.10 -7.07 8.57
N SER A 26 6.78 -8.31 8.94
CA SER A 26 6.73 -9.45 8.03
C SER A 26 5.60 -9.35 7.00
N GLU A 27 4.40 -8.94 7.41
CA GLU A 27 3.28 -8.75 6.46
C GLU A 27 3.58 -7.64 5.45
N LYS A 28 4.22 -6.55 5.88
CA LYS A 28 4.64 -5.49 4.94
C LYS A 28 5.70 -5.96 3.96
N ALA A 29 6.68 -6.74 4.43
CA ALA A 29 7.71 -7.31 3.57
C ALA A 29 7.09 -8.25 2.53
N ALA A 30 6.17 -9.13 2.96
CA ALA A 30 5.43 -10.01 2.08
C ALA A 30 4.58 -9.23 1.05
N PHE A 31 3.92 -8.15 1.48
CA PHE A 31 3.17 -7.28 0.59
C PHE A 31 4.06 -6.60 -0.46
N ILE A 32 5.21 -6.04 -0.05
CA ILE A 32 6.16 -5.39 -0.96
C ILE A 32 6.66 -6.39 -2.01
N GLN A 33 7.01 -7.60 -1.59
CA GLN A 33 7.46 -8.67 -2.49
C GLN A 33 6.36 -9.07 -3.48
N ALA A 34 5.14 -9.31 -2.98
CA ALA A 34 4.01 -9.70 -3.81
C ALA A 34 3.62 -8.60 -4.81
N ALA A 35 3.63 -7.34 -4.36
CA ALA A 35 3.36 -6.18 -5.22
C ALA A 35 4.40 -6.08 -6.33
N PHE A 36 5.69 -6.09 -6.01
CA PHE A 36 6.76 -6.03 -7.00
C PHE A 36 6.62 -7.16 -8.04
N ALA A 37 6.45 -8.41 -7.59
CA ALA A 37 6.27 -9.55 -8.49
C ALA A 37 5.00 -9.40 -9.37
N GLY A 38 3.90 -8.95 -8.80
CA GLY A 38 2.66 -8.71 -9.53
C GLY A 38 2.80 -7.62 -10.59
N PHE A 39 3.45 -6.50 -10.27
CA PHE A 39 3.70 -5.44 -11.24
C PHE A 39 4.70 -5.88 -12.32
N SER A 40 5.71 -6.71 -11.99
CA SER A 40 6.61 -7.28 -13.01
C SER A 40 5.85 -8.18 -13.98
N ALA A 41 4.90 -8.96 -13.49
CA ALA A 41 4.07 -9.80 -14.36
C ALA A 41 3.16 -8.98 -15.29
N LEU A 42 2.65 -7.84 -14.82
CA LEU A 42 1.69 -7.01 -15.57
C LEU A 42 2.36 -6.03 -16.54
N LEU A 43 3.47 -5.40 -16.12
CA LEU A 43 4.13 -4.31 -16.85
C LEU A 43 5.37 -4.77 -17.61
N GLY A 44 5.86 -5.98 -17.36
CA GLY A 44 7.08 -6.52 -17.94
C GLY A 44 8.30 -6.32 -17.05
N ASP A 45 9.48 -6.24 -17.66
CA ASP A 45 10.76 -6.28 -16.96
C ASP A 45 11.00 -4.98 -16.17
N LEU A 46 10.57 -4.97 -14.91
CA LEU A 46 10.74 -3.84 -14.01
C LEU A 46 12.20 -3.69 -13.58
N HIS A 47 12.64 -2.44 -13.49
CA HIS A 47 13.97 -2.15 -12.96
C HIS A 47 14.04 -2.49 -11.46
N GLU A 48 15.18 -3.01 -11.00
CA GLU A 48 15.41 -3.34 -9.58
C GLU A 48 15.27 -2.11 -8.67
N GLU A 49 15.55 -0.92 -9.21
CA GLU A 49 15.35 0.37 -8.52
C GLU A 49 13.89 0.84 -8.51
N SER A 50 12.91 -0.05 -8.74
CA SER A 50 11.50 0.30 -8.62
C SER A 50 11.06 0.21 -7.16
N TYR A 51 10.35 1.23 -6.70
CA TYR A 51 10.04 1.38 -5.28
C TYR A 51 8.58 1.06 -4.97
N ILE A 52 8.37 0.20 -3.97
CA ILE A 52 7.07 0.01 -3.32
C ILE A 52 7.13 0.69 -1.95
N TYR A 53 6.33 1.74 -1.77
CA TYR A 53 6.28 2.49 -0.52
C TYR A 53 4.96 2.25 0.21
N VAL A 54 5.06 1.67 1.41
CA VAL A 54 3.92 1.35 2.28
C VAL A 54 3.84 2.36 3.42
N GLN A 55 2.78 3.17 3.42
CA GLN A 55 2.55 4.16 4.47
C GLN A 55 1.49 3.67 5.46
N ASP A 56 1.85 3.71 6.75
CA ASP A 56 0.92 3.48 7.84
C ASP A 56 0.22 4.78 8.21
N VAL A 57 -1.08 4.87 7.93
CA VAL A 57 -1.87 6.06 8.24
C VAL A 57 -3.02 5.70 9.18
N ARG A 58 -3.32 6.59 10.13
CA ARG A 58 -4.49 6.46 11.01
C ARG A 58 -5.77 6.63 10.17
N ALA A 59 -6.80 5.81 10.40
CA ALA A 59 -8.07 5.93 9.67
C ALA A 59 -8.77 7.29 9.84
N ALA A 60 -8.55 7.98 10.97
CA ALA A 60 -9.03 9.34 11.20
C ALA A 60 -8.34 10.39 10.29
N SER A 61 -7.14 10.09 9.80
CA SER A 61 -6.29 11.00 9.02
C SER A 61 -6.14 10.59 7.55
N TYR A 62 -6.76 9.50 7.15
CA TYR A 62 -6.79 9.04 5.77
C TYR A 62 -8.22 8.96 5.28
N GLY A 63 -8.50 9.53 4.13
CA GLY A 63 -9.85 9.65 3.59
C GLY A 63 -9.87 9.87 2.09
N TYR A 64 -11.02 9.61 1.48
CA TYR A 64 -11.29 9.88 0.08
C TYR A 64 -12.76 10.28 -0.09
N GLY A 65 -13.04 11.10 -1.11
CA GLY A 65 -14.39 11.63 -1.35
C GLY A 65 -14.93 12.46 -0.18
N GLY A 66 -14.06 13.25 0.48
CA GLY A 66 -14.42 14.14 1.58
C GLY A 66 -14.74 13.46 2.91
N ARG A 67 -14.45 12.16 3.06
CA ARG A 67 -14.76 11.41 4.30
C ARG A 67 -13.57 10.57 4.74
N THR A 68 -13.31 10.54 6.04
CA THR A 68 -12.26 9.71 6.64
C THR A 68 -12.63 8.23 6.54
N GLN A 69 -11.63 7.38 6.60
CA GLN A 69 -11.81 5.94 6.61
C GLN A 69 -12.52 5.48 7.88
N GLU A 70 -12.29 6.18 8.99
CA GLU A 70 -13.01 5.98 10.24
C GLU A 70 -14.51 6.27 10.08
N TRP A 71 -14.86 7.43 9.50
CA TRP A 71 -16.26 7.81 9.26
C TRP A 71 -16.99 6.75 8.43
N ARG A 72 -16.30 6.16 7.45
CA ARG A 72 -16.85 5.10 6.58
C ARG A 72 -17.03 3.80 7.35
N TYR A 73 -16.04 3.41 8.15
CA TYR A 73 -16.10 2.18 8.93
C TYR A 73 -17.26 2.18 9.93
N GLN A 74 -17.49 3.29 10.64
CA GLN A 74 -18.61 3.45 11.56
C GLN A 74 -19.99 3.44 10.89
N ARG A 75 -20.05 3.53 9.56
CA ARG A 75 -21.28 3.61 8.76
C ARG A 75 -21.39 2.49 7.72
N ALA A 76 -20.46 1.55 7.72
CA ALA A 76 -20.58 0.32 6.97
C ALA A 76 -21.53 -0.59 7.76
N SER A 77 -22.78 -0.66 7.32
CA SER A 77 -23.80 -1.60 7.83
C SER A 77 -23.67 -2.94 7.13
#